data_AF-A0A0T6DSF6-F1
#
_entry.id   AF-A0A0T6DSF6-F1
#
_cell.length_a   1.000
_cell.length_b   1.000
_cell.length_c   1.000
_cell.angle_alpha   90.00
_cell.angle_beta   90.00
_cell.angle_gamma   90.00
#
_symmetry.space_group_name_H-M   'P 1'
#
loop_
_entity.id
_entity.type
_entity.pdbx_description
1 polymer ?
#
loop_
_entity_poly.entity_id
_entity_poly.type
_entity_poly.pdbx_seq_one_letter_code
_entity_poly.pdbx_strand_id
1 'polypeptide(L)'
;MSVATAGFCGVGQYSDATICYIYKQDTLQKKLTCRYDVVEGAAMSYSFRQVSYTLPGFGKMATSNQANYNDRNEVTGWTTTVNDEPAIIRYRAPSSKKVVSQTYAESGKEVLQCYLSTTSQWEICSE
;
A
#
# COMPACT_ATOMS: atom_id res chain seq x y z
N MET A 1 2.35 31.11 21.05
CA MET A 1 2.16 30.10 20.00
C MET A 1 3.33 29.14 20.08
N SER A 2 3.17 28.01 20.78
CA SER A 2 4.20 26.97 20.83
C SER A 2 3.85 25.96 19.74
N VAL A 3 4.65 25.92 18.68
CA VAL A 3 4.51 24.88 17.65
C VAL A 3 5.05 23.62 18.32
N ALA A 4 4.15 22.78 18.83
CA ALA A 4 4.52 21.44 19.25
C ALA A 4 5.03 20.73 18.00
N THR A 5 6.36 20.62 17.89
CA THR A 5 7.01 19.65 17.03
C THR A 5 6.44 18.31 17.45
N ALA A 6 5.52 17.76 16.66
CA ALA A 6 5.13 16.38 16.78
C ALA A 6 6.40 15.56 16.55
N GLY A 7 7.07 15.17 17.63
CA GLY A 7 8.24 14.32 17.59
C GLY A 7 7.79 12.95 17.13
N PHE A 8 7.97 12.68 15.84
CA PHE A 8 7.79 11.34 15.30
C PHE A 8 8.90 10.45 15.87
N CYS A 9 8.57 9.56 16.80
CA CYS A 9 9.49 8.52 17.24
C CYS A 9 9.54 7.43 16.16
N GLY A 10 10.73 7.19 15.59
CA GLY A 10 10.97 6.06 14.69
C GLY A 10 10.45 6.25 13.26
N VAL A 11 10.85 7.33 12.58
CA VAL A 11 10.62 7.45 11.13
C VAL A 11 11.64 6.57 10.40
N GLY A 12 11.16 5.48 9.81
CA GLY A 12 11.96 4.63 8.93
C GLY A 12 11.86 5.09 7.49
N GLN A 13 13.00 5.23 6.81
CA GLN A 13 13.05 5.46 5.37
C GLN A 13 13.96 4.43 4.73
N TYR A 14 13.44 3.69 3.75
CA TYR A 14 14.24 2.78 2.94
C TYR A 14 13.75 2.78 1.50
N SER A 15 14.69 2.55 0.58
CA SER A 15 14.45 2.51 -0.85
C SER A 15 15.04 1.24 -1.44
N ASP A 16 14.27 0.53 -2.27
CA ASP A 16 14.76 -0.64 -2.99
C ASP A 16 14.06 -0.81 -4.34
N ALA A 17 14.44 -1.83 -5.10
CA ALA A 17 13.80 -2.24 -6.35
C ALA A 17 13.01 -3.53 -6.16
N THR A 18 11.83 -3.61 -6.77
CA THR A 18 11.03 -4.85 -6.84
C THR A 18 10.35 -4.97 -8.21
N ILE A 19 9.70 -6.09 -8.49
CA ILE A 19 8.82 -6.24 -9.63
C ILE A 19 7.43 -5.71 -9.28
N CYS A 20 6.98 -4.70 -10.03
CA CYS A 20 5.62 -4.20 -9.97
C CYS A 20 4.78 -4.74 -11.13
N TYR A 21 3.53 -5.07 -10.81
CA TYR A 21 2.48 -5.40 -11.76
C TYR A 21 1.38 -4.34 -11.66
N ILE A 22 1.13 -3.65 -12.76
CA ILE A 22 0.15 -2.57 -12.83
C ILE A 22 -1.04 -3.04 -13.65
N TYR A 23 -2.23 -3.01 -13.06
CA TYR A 23 -3.48 -3.41 -13.70
C TYR A 23 -4.44 -2.22 -13.81
N LYS A 24 -5.29 -2.27 -14.83
CA LYS A 24 -6.47 -1.43 -14.99
C LYS A 24 -7.63 -2.34 -15.34
N GLN A 25 -8.69 -2.33 -14.54
CA GLN A 25 -9.87 -3.19 -14.77
C GLN A 25 -9.48 -4.66 -15.01
N ASP A 26 -8.66 -5.22 -14.12
CA ASP A 26 -8.13 -6.59 -14.17
C ASP A 26 -7.21 -6.95 -15.35
N THR A 27 -6.94 -6.01 -16.25
CA THR A 27 -6.02 -6.19 -17.38
C THR A 27 -4.63 -5.67 -17.02
N LEU A 28 -3.61 -6.52 -17.19
CA LEU A 28 -2.21 -6.14 -16.97
C LEU A 28 -1.80 -5.08 -17.99
N GLN A 29 -1.49 -3.88 -17.50
CA GLN A 29 -1.01 -2.77 -18.32
C GLN A 29 0.50 -2.79 -18.45
N LYS A 30 1.21 -3.09 -17.34
CA LYS A 30 2.66 -3.11 -17.32
C LYS A 30 3.22 -4.05 -16.28
N LYS A 31 4.27 -4.78 -16.65
CA LYS A 31 5.18 -5.49 -15.74
C LYS A 31 6.54 -4.82 -15.85
N LEU A 32 7.12 -4.41 -14.72
CA LEU A 32 8.39 -3.71 -14.72
C LEU A 32 9.12 -3.85 -13.40
N THR A 33 10.44 -3.67 -13.42
CA THR A 33 11.18 -3.36 -12.21
C THR A 33 10.87 -1.92 -11.80
N CYS A 34 10.29 -1.74 -10.63
CA CYS A 34 9.97 -0.45 -10.02
C CYS A 34 10.91 -0.17 -8.85
N ARG A 35 11.13 1.10 -8.55
CA ARG A 35 11.74 1.52 -7.29
C ARG A 35 10.64 1.89 -6.33
N TYR A 36 10.81 1.61 -5.05
CA TYR A 36 9.86 2.03 -4.03
C TYR A 36 10.59 2.69 -2.86
N ASP A 37 10.00 3.75 -2.35
CA ASP A 37 10.43 4.45 -1.15
C ASP A 37 9.38 4.21 -0.07
N VAL A 38 9.80 3.68 1.08
CA VAL A 38 8.90 3.50 2.24
C VAL A 38 9.17 4.59 3.24
N VAL A 39 8.10 5.20 3.72
CA VAL A 39 8.09 6.06 4.90
C VAL A 39 7.11 5.45 5.88
N GLU A 40 7.60 5.09 7.05
CA GLU A 40 6.76 4.60 8.14
C GLU A 40 7.05 5.35 9.42
N GLY A 41 6.02 5.49 10.25
CA GLY A 41 6.13 6.18 11.52
C GLY A 41 4.90 5.99 12.38
N ALA A 42 5.05 6.30 13.66
CA ALA A 42 3.96 6.28 14.62
C ALA A 42 4.01 7.51 15.54
N ALA A 43 2.83 8.00 15.88
CA ALA A 43 2.55 8.95 16.93
C ALA A 43 1.46 8.36 17.85
N MET A 44 1.24 8.94 19.04
CA MET A 44 0.30 8.40 20.03
C MET A 44 -1.14 8.19 19.50
N SER A 45 -1.55 8.90 18.45
CA SER A 45 -2.91 8.83 17.89
C SER A 45 -2.99 8.22 16.50
N TYR A 46 -1.86 7.95 15.83
CA TYR A 46 -1.85 7.32 14.50
C TYR A 46 -0.50 6.67 14.18
N SER A 47 -0.54 5.61 13.41
CA SER A 47 0.62 5.05 12.72
C SER A 47 0.34 5.04 11.24
N PHE A 48 1.38 5.18 10.45
CA PHE A 48 1.25 5.19 9.01
C PHE A 48 2.41 4.45 8.36
N ARG A 49 2.12 3.87 7.21
CA ARG A 49 3.11 3.34 6.28
C ARG A 49 2.71 3.79 4.89
N GLN A 50 3.55 4.60 4.28
CA GLN A 50 3.41 5.05 2.90
C GLN A 50 4.50 4.40 2.05
N VAL A 51 4.13 3.86 0.90
CA VAL A 51 5.06 3.33 -0.10
C VAL A 51 4.87 4.10 -1.39
N SER A 52 5.91 4.77 -1.86
CA SER A 52 5.90 5.51 -3.12
C SER A 52 6.65 4.73 -4.19
N TYR A 53 5.93 4.21 -5.18
CA TYR A 53 6.49 3.47 -6.30
C TYR A 53 6.79 4.41 -7.47
N THR A 54 8.04 4.39 -7.93
CA THR A 54 8.46 4.99 -9.20
C THR A 54 8.45 3.93 -10.29
N LEU A 55 7.61 4.14 -11.30
CA LEU A 55 7.29 3.19 -12.36
C LEU A 55 7.84 3.69 -13.72
N PRO A 56 9.04 3.22 -14.15
CA PRO A 56 9.63 3.59 -15.44
C PRO A 56 8.65 3.62 -16.63
N GLY A 57 8.53 4.79 -17.26
CA GLY A 57 7.65 5.01 -18.42
C GLY A 57 6.16 4.82 -18.12
N PHE A 58 5.74 4.93 -16.87
CA PHE A 58 4.35 4.86 -16.44
C PHE A 58 3.99 5.96 -15.44
N GLY A 59 4.93 6.36 -14.57
CA GLY A 59 4.76 7.49 -13.66
C GLY A 59 5.09 7.13 -12.22
N LYS A 60 4.31 7.64 -11.27
CA LYS A 60 4.41 7.31 -9.85
C LYS A 60 3.07 6.82 -9.32
N MET A 61 3.11 5.89 -8.37
CA MET A 61 1.95 5.46 -7.59
C MET A 61 2.33 5.41 -6.13
N ALA A 62 1.54 6.02 -5.26
CA ALA A 62 1.72 5.91 -3.82
C ALA A 62 0.63 5.02 -3.21
N THR A 63 1.00 4.14 -2.29
CA THR A 63 0.07 3.44 -1.41
C THR A 63 0.28 3.96 0.01
N SER A 64 -0.80 4.11 0.76
CA SER A 64 -0.71 4.51 2.16
C SER A 64 -1.68 3.68 2.99
N ASN A 65 -1.21 3.22 4.15
CA ASN A 65 -2.02 2.64 5.20
C ASN A 65 -1.89 3.51 6.45
N GLN A 66 -3.01 3.97 6.99
CA GLN A 66 -3.06 4.73 8.24
C GLN A 66 -3.93 3.99 9.26
N ALA A 67 -3.40 3.75 10.45
CA ALA A 67 -4.19 3.29 11.59
C ALA A 67 -4.67 4.47 12.43
N ASN A 68 -5.96 4.45 12.78
CA ASN A 68 -6.54 5.37 13.75
C ASN A 68 -6.51 4.72 15.14
N TYR A 69 -6.27 5.52 16.18
CA TYR A 69 -6.25 5.06 17.56
C TYR A 69 -7.24 5.85 18.42
N ASN A 70 -7.83 5.22 19.44
CA ASN A 70 -8.61 5.93 20.47
C ASN A 70 -7.70 6.50 21.57
N ASP A 71 -8.29 7.20 22.54
CA ASP A 71 -7.58 7.79 23.70
C ASP A 71 -6.86 6.76 24.59
N ARG A 72 -7.14 5.45 24.40
CA ARG A 72 -6.49 4.33 25.08
C ARG A 72 -5.36 3.69 24.26
N ASN A 73 -4.99 4.30 23.13
CA ASN A 73 -4.01 3.78 22.19
C ASN A 73 -4.41 2.42 21.57
N GLU A 74 -5.71 2.16 21.43
CA GLU A 74 -6.25 0.97 20.75
C GLU A 74 -6.61 1.29 19.30
N VAL A 75 -6.31 0.38 18.37
CA VAL A 75 -6.61 0.56 16.93
C VAL A 75 -8.12 0.56 16.69
N THR A 76 -8.64 1.63 16.08
CA THR A 76 -10.06 1.82 15.76
C THR A 76 -10.40 1.64 14.29
N GLY A 77 -9.40 1.65 13.40
CA GLY A 77 -9.62 1.40 11.97
C GLY A 77 -8.38 1.63 11.13
N TRP A 78 -8.46 1.20 9.87
CA TRP A 78 -7.42 1.38 8.85
C TRP A 78 -7.98 2.15 7.65
N THR A 79 -7.21 3.11 7.14
CA THR A 79 -7.47 3.76 5.85
C THR A 79 -6.40 3.31 4.88
N THR A 80 -6.80 2.85 3.69
CA THR A 80 -5.90 2.44 2.61
C THR A 80 -6.17 3.28 1.37
N THR A 81 -5.12 3.83 0.76
CA THR A 81 -5.23 4.65 -0.46
C THR A 81 -4.25 4.24 -1.56
N VAL A 82 -4.60 4.57 -2.80
CA VAL A 82 -3.70 4.54 -3.98
C VAL A 82 -3.79 5.91 -4.63
N ASN A 83 -2.69 6.66 -4.71
CA ASN A 83 -2.67 8.04 -5.21
C ASN A 83 -3.75 8.92 -4.55
N ASP A 84 -3.85 8.84 -3.21
CA ASP A 84 -4.84 9.55 -2.39
C ASP A 84 -6.31 9.20 -2.67
N GLU A 85 -6.59 8.23 -3.55
CA GLU A 85 -7.92 7.68 -3.75
C GLU A 85 -8.18 6.50 -2.80
N PRO A 86 -9.40 6.32 -2.26
CA PRO A 86 -9.74 5.17 -1.44
C PRO A 86 -9.45 3.85 -2.16
N ALA A 87 -8.74 2.95 -1.49
CA ALA A 87 -8.33 1.68 -2.06
C ALA A 87 -8.67 0.51 -1.14
N ILE A 88 -8.85 -0.66 -1.73
CA ILE A 88 -9.03 -1.91 -1.03
C ILE A 88 -7.84 -2.84 -1.28
N ILE A 89 -7.60 -3.72 -0.31
CA ILE A 89 -6.67 -4.82 -0.50
C ILE A 89 -7.35 -5.87 -1.39
N ARG A 90 -6.64 -6.27 -2.44
CA ARG A 90 -7.02 -7.36 -3.34
C ARG A 90 -5.89 -8.36 -3.40
N TYR A 91 -6.21 -9.64 -3.49
CA TYR A 91 -5.22 -10.71 -3.57
C TYR A 91 -5.17 -11.31 -4.97
N ARG A 92 -3.97 -11.63 -5.44
CA ARG A 92 -3.76 -12.38 -6.68
C ARG A 92 -2.88 -13.60 -6.44
N ALA A 93 -3.12 -14.69 -7.18
CA ALA A 93 -2.24 -15.85 -7.16
C ALA A 93 -0.87 -15.49 -7.79
N PRO A 94 0.29 -15.80 -7.18
CA PRO A 94 1.60 -15.37 -7.68
C PRO A 94 1.93 -15.92 -9.08
N SER A 95 1.52 -17.14 -9.40
CA SER A 95 1.84 -17.78 -10.68
C SER A 95 0.96 -17.29 -11.85
N SER A 96 -0.36 -17.23 -11.64
CA SER A 96 -1.32 -16.88 -12.69
C SER A 96 -1.70 -15.40 -12.72
N LYS A 97 -1.38 -14.67 -11.64
CA LYS A 97 -1.81 -13.29 -11.37
C LYS A 97 -3.33 -13.06 -11.46
N LYS A 98 -4.12 -14.13 -11.38
CA LYS A 98 -5.60 -14.04 -11.29
C LYS A 98 -6.00 -13.58 -9.90
N VAL A 99 -7.09 -12.82 -9.83
CA VAL A 99 -7.71 -12.43 -8.56
C VAL A 99 -8.17 -13.68 -7.82
N VAL A 100 -7.88 -13.73 -6.52
CA VAL A 100 -8.33 -14.80 -5.62
C VAL A 100 -9.16 -14.21 -4.49
N SER A 101 -10.01 -15.05 -3.88
CA SER A 101 -10.85 -14.62 -2.77
C SER A 101 -10.02 -14.38 -1.50
N GLN A 102 -10.57 -13.61 -0.57
CA GLN A 102 -9.98 -13.43 0.76
C GLN A 102 -9.79 -14.77 1.49
N THR A 103 -10.78 -15.67 1.42
CA THR A 103 -10.67 -17.03 1.99
C THR A 103 -9.48 -17.82 1.43
N TYR A 104 -9.13 -17.62 0.15
CA TYR A 104 -7.93 -18.22 -0.44
C TYR A 104 -6.65 -17.61 0.14
N ALA A 105 -6.61 -16.28 0.33
CA ALA A 105 -5.48 -15.59 0.95
C ALA A 105 -5.27 -16.02 2.42
N GLU A 106 -6.36 -16.27 3.14
CA GLU A 106 -6.35 -16.74 4.53
C GLU A 106 -6.05 -18.24 4.66
N SER A 107 -6.08 -19.01 3.58
CA SER A 107 -5.86 -20.46 3.62
C SER A 107 -4.38 -20.87 3.74
N GLY A 108 -3.47 -19.94 4.05
CA GLY A 108 -2.03 -20.18 4.14
C GLY A 108 -1.33 -20.40 2.80
N LYS A 109 -2.00 -20.11 1.67
CA LYS A 109 -1.39 -20.18 0.34
C LYS A 109 -0.67 -18.87 0.03
N GLU A 110 0.39 -18.96 -0.77
CA GLU A 110 1.10 -17.79 -1.24
C GLU A 110 0.18 -16.90 -2.08
N VAL A 111 0.15 -15.61 -1.76
CA VAL A 111 -0.64 -14.59 -2.46
C VAL A 111 0.18 -13.32 -2.65
N LEU A 112 -0.08 -12.64 -3.75
CA LEU A 112 0.40 -11.30 -4.02
C LEU A 112 -0.65 -10.32 -3.48
N GLN A 113 -0.26 -9.49 -2.50
CA GLN A 113 -1.12 -8.41 -2.01
C GLN A 113 -1.06 -7.22 -2.96
N CYS A 114 -2.22 -6.77 -3.40
CA CYS A 114 -2.39 -5.66 -4.33
C CYS A 114 -3.28 -4.58 -3.71
N TYR A 115 -3.07 -3.34 -4.12
CA TYR A 115 -3.88 -2.20 -3.73
C TYR A 115 -4.67 -1.71 -4.93
N LEU A 116 -6.00 -1.84 -4.88
CA LEU A 116 -6.92 -1.41 -5.92
C LEU A 116 -7.61 -0.11 -5.51
N SER A 117 -7.42 0.96 -6.27
CA SER A 117 -8.27 2.14 -6.16
C SER A 117 -9.71 1.79 -6.51
N THR A 118 -10.63 2.08 -5.59
CA THR A 118 -12.08 1.94 -5.82
C THR A 118 -12.63 3.01 -6.75
N THR A 119 -11.89 4.10 -6.95
CA THR A 119 -12.31 5.24 -7.79
C THR A 119 -11.80 5.06 -9.21
N SER A 120 -10.47 5.12 -9.41
CA SER A 120 -9.89 5.01 -10.75
C SER A 120 -9.76 3.58 -11.24
N GLN A 121 -9.95 2.54 -10.42
CA GLN A 121 -9.75 1.13 -10.83
C GLN A 121 -8.31 0.80 -11.27
N TRP A 122 -7.36 1.64 -10.89
CA TRP A 122 -5.93 1.33 -10.97
C TRP A 122 -5.54 0.41 -9.83
N GLU A 123 -4.71 -0.58 -10.12
CA GLU A 123 -4.24 -1.54 -9.15
C GLU A 123 -2.73 -1.73 -9.29
N ILE A 124 -2.03 -1.74 -8.15
CA ILE A 124 -0.60 -2.04 -8.08
C ILE A 124 -0.37 -3.23 -7.15
N CYS A 125 0.45 -4.16 -7.62
CA CYS A 125 0.98 -5.26 -6.84
C CYS A 125 2.51 -5.24 -6.90
N SER A 126 3.18 -5.46 -5.78
CA SER A 126 4.64 -5.60 -5.70
C SER A 126 5.02 -6.96 -5.14
N GLU A 127 6.04 -7.60 -5.72
CA GLU A 127 6.68 -8.82 -5.19
C GLU A 127 7.62 -8.54 -4.01
#